data_AF-A0A9B0U9A6-F1
#
_entry.id   AF-A0A9B0U9A6-F1
#
_cell.length_a   1.000
_cell.length_b   1.000
_cell.length_c   1.000
_cell.angle_alpha   90.00
_cell.angle_beta   90.00
_cell.angle_gamma   90.00
#
_symmetry.space_group_name_H-M   'P 1'
#
loop_
_entity.id
_entity.type
_entity.pdbx_description
1 polymer ?
#
loop_
_entity_poly.entity_id
_entity_poly.type
_entity_poly.pdbx_seq_one_letter_code
_entity_poly.pdbx_strand_id
1 'polypeptide(L)'
;IDTYRRAIELQPHFPDAYCNLANALKEKGSVAEAEDCYNTALRLCPTHADSLNNLANIKREQGNIEEAVRLYRKALEVCPEWAAAHSNLASVLQQQGKLQEALMHYKEAIRISPTFADAYSNMGNTLKEMQDVQGALQCYTRAIQINPAFADAHSNLASIHKDSGNIPEAIASYRTALKLKPDFPDAYCNLAHCLQIVCDWTEYDERMKKLVSIVADQLEKNRLPSVHPHHSMLYPLSHGFRKAIAERHGNLCLDKINVLHKPPYEHPKDLKLSDGRLRVGYVSSDDGIHILVNMNGYTKGARNELFALRPAPIQAMWLGYPGTSGALFMDYIITDQETSPAEV
;
A
#
# COMPACT_ATOMS: atom_id res chain seq x y z
N ILE A 1 -18.93 5.65 27.32
CA ILE A 1 -19.21 7.03 26.82
C ILE A 1 -19.85 7.87 27.92
N ASP A 2 -21.03 7.49 28.43
CA ASP A 2 -21.76 8.31 29.42
C ASP A 2 -20.98 8.53 30.73
N THR A 3 -20.22 7.52 31.19
CA THR A 3 -19.34 7.64 32.35
C THR A 3 -18.25 8.70 32.15
N TYR A 4 -17.65 8.78 30.96
CA TYR A 4 -16.62 9.78 30.65
C TYR A 4 -17.22 11.18 30.52
N ARG A 5 -18.42 11.30 29.92
CA ARG A 5 -19.17 12.57 29.90
C ARG A 5 -19.47 13.05 31.32
N ARG A 6 -19.91 12.15 32.19
CA ARG A 6 -20.14 12.48 33.60
C ARG A 6 -18.85 12.89 34.33
N ALA A 7 -17.72 12.24 34.04
CA ALA A 7 -16.43 12.63 34.60
C ALA A 7 -16.02 14.05 34.15
N ILE A 8 -16.27 14.41 32.89
CA ILE A 8 -16.01 15.75 32.34
C ILE A 8 -16.95 16.80 32.96
N GLU A 9 -18.23 16.47 33.18
CA GLU A 9 -19.16 17.36 33.88
C GLU A 9 -18.71 17.68 35.31
N LEU A 10 -18.21 16.68 36.03
CA LEU A 10 -17.72 16.84 37.40
C LEU A 10 -16.37 17.57 37.44
N GLN A 11 -15.49 17.31 36.46
CA GLN A 11 -14.17 17.93 36.35
C GLN A 11 -13.85 18.31 34.90
N PRO A 12 -14.17 19.56 34.49
CA PRO A 12 -13.96 20.02 33.10
C PRO A 12 -12.50 20.13 32.67
N HIS A 13 -11.56 20.19 33.61
CA HIS A 13 -10.11 20.27 33.37
C HIS A 13 -9.45 18.90 33.59
N PHE A 14 -9.94 17.87 32.91
CA PHE A 14 -9.43 16.50 33.04
C PHE A 14 -9.08 15.89 31.66
N PRO A 15 -7.86 16.15 31.15
CA PRO A 15 -7.44 15.73 29.81
C PRO A 15 -7.61 14.22 29.54
N ASP A 16 -7.33 13.37 30.51
CA ASP A 16 -7.47 11.91 30.38
C ASP A 16 -8.93 11.49 30.13
N ALA A 17 -9.91 12.17 30.75
CA ALA A 17 -11.32 11.87 30.51
C ALA A 17 -11.75 12.23 29.08
N TYR A 18 -11.25 13.34 28.52
CA TYR A 18 -11.46 13.67 27.11
C TYR A 18 -10.76 12.68 26.17
N CYS A 19 -9.52 12.27 26.47
CA CYS A 19 -8.80 11.27 25.69
C CYS A 19 -9.55 9.92 25.68
N ASN A 20 -10.00 9.46 26.84
CA ASN A 20 -10.74 8.19 26.95
C ASN A 20 -12.13 8.28 26.32
N LEU A 21 -12.81 9.42 26.42
CA LEU A 21 -14.05 9.67 25.67
C LEU A 21 -13.81 9.61 24.16
N ALA A 22 -12.73 10.23 23.68
CA ALA A 22 -12.35 10.23 22.28
C ALA A 22 -12.06 8.80 21.76
N ASN A 23 -11.30 7.99 22.53
CA ASN A 23 -11.06 6.58 22.21
C ASN A 23 -12.38 5.81 22.03
N ALA A 24 -13.32 5.96 22.97
CA ALA A 24 -14.62 5.30 22.90
C ALA A 24 -15.50 5.80 21.74
N LEU A 25 -15.42 7.09 21.40
CA LEU A 25 -16.13 7.66 20.25
C LEU A 25 -15.55 7.16 18.93
N LYS A 26 -14.22 7.02 18.85
CA LYS A 26 -13.53 6.45 17.68
C LYS A 26 -13.97 5.00 17.45
N GLU A 27 -14.01 4.18 18.50
CA GLU A 27 -14.48 2.78 18.41
C GLU A 27 -15.94 2.68 17.92
N LYS A 28 -16.77 3.67 18.24
CA LYS A 28 -18.16 3.77 17.76
C LYS A 28 -18.28 4.30 16.31
N GLY A 29 -17.18 4.77 15.72
CA GLY A 29 -17.16 5.38 14.39
C GLY A 29 -17.47 6.89 14.36
N SER A 30 -17.68 7.53 15.52
CA SER A 30 -17.88 8.98 15.64
C SER A 30 -16.53 9.72 15.58
N VAL A 31 -15.84 9.64 14.45
CA VAL A 31 -14.45 10.14 14.29
C VAL A 31 -14.34 11.65 14.49
N ALA A 32 -15.30 12.44 14.00
CA ALA A 32 -15.29 13.90 14.16
C ALA A 32 -15.40 14.31 15.64
N GLU A 33 -16.33 13.70 16.39
CA GLU A 33 -16.46 13.96 17.83
C GLU A 33 -15.23 13.51 18.62
N ALA A 34 -14.62 12.39 18.22
CA ALA A 34 -13.38 11.91 18.83
C ALA A 34 -12.24 12.93 18.61
N GLU A 35 -12.12 13.48 17.40
CA GLU A 35 -11.14 14.51 17.08
C GLU A 35 -11.32 15.77 17.95
N ASP A 36 -12.55 16.25 18.11
CA ASP A 36 -12.87 17.40 18.96
C ASP A 36 -12.51 17.14 20.43
N CYS A 37 -12.73 15.91 20.91
CA CYS A 37 -12.35 15.51 22.26
C CYS A 37 -10.83 15.48 22.44
N TYR A 38 -10.06 14.95 21.48
CA TYR A 38 -8.59 15.01 21.54
C TYR A 38 -8.08 16.45 21.48
N ASN A 39 -8.62 17.28 20.59
CA ASN A 39 -8.27 18.70 20.52
C ASN A 39 -8.57 19.44 21.83
N THR A 40 -9.67 19.09 22.49
CA THR A 40 -10.00 19.63 23.81
C THR A 40 -9.03 19.16 24.88
N ALA A 41 -8.66 17.88 24.92
CA ALA A 41 -7.62 17.38 25.80
C ALA A 41 -6.28 18.12 25.60
N LEU A 42 -5.90 18.39 24.35
CA LEU A 42 -4.67 19.10 24.00
C LEU A 42 -4.72 20.61 24.29
N ARG A 43 -5.90 21.23 24.27
CA ARG A 43 -6.08 22.61 24.77
C ARG A 43 -5.87 22.70 26.27
N LEU A 44 -6.32 21.69 27.02
CA LEU A 44 -6.14 21.62 28.48
C LEU A 44 -4.70 21.24 28.87
N CYS A 45 -4.09 20.31 28.12
CA CYS A 45 -2.72 19.86 28.34
C CYS A 45 -2.01 19.64 26.98
N PRO A 46 -1.25 20.63 26.48
CA PRO A 46 -0.57 20.54 25.18
C PRO A 46 0.49 19.44 25.06
N THR A 47 0.92 18.88 26.19
CA THR A 47 1.91 17.80 26.32
C THR A 47 1.24 16.46 26.64
N HIS A 48 -0.07 16.31 26.46
CA HIS A 48 -0.75 15.03 26.71
C HIS A 48 -0.41 14.01 25.60
N ALA A 49 0.59 13.16 25.86
CA ALA A 49 1.18 12.25 24.88
C ALA A 49 0.14 11.33 24.21
N ASP A 50 -0.78 10.74 24.98
CA ASP A 50 -1.83 9.86 24.45
C ASP A 50 -2.75 10.56 23.44
N SER A 51 -3.14 11.80 23.73
CA SER A 51 -3.97 12.58 22.81
C SER A 51 -3.20 12.99 21.56
N LEU A 52 -1.90 13.30 21.67
CA LEU A 52 -1.05 13.60 20.51
C LEU A 52 -0.96 12.41 19.56
N ASN A 53 -0.62 11.22 20.08
CA ASN A 53 -0.49 10.00 19.28
C ASN A 53 -1.84 9.55 18.69
N ASN A 54 -2.92 9.62 19.47
CA ASN A 54 -4.23 9.17 18.99
C ASN A 54 -4.85 10.14 17.97
N LEU A 55 -4.66 11.44 18.15
CA LEU A 55 -5.00 12.43 17.13
C LEU A 55 -4.16 12.23 15.86
N ALA A 56 -2.87 11.91 15.99
CA ALA A 56 -2.01 11.58 14.86
C ALA A 56 -2.54 10.36 14.08
N ASN A 57 -3.00 9.31 14.78
CA ASN A 57 -3.65 8.15 14.15
C ASN A 57 -4.88 8.56 13.34
N ILE A 58 -5.74 9.42 13.87
CA ILE A 58 -6.91 9.96 13.15
C ILE A 58 -6.48 10.75 11.92
N LYS A 59 -5.49 11.65 12.06
CA LYS A 59 -5.00 12.46 10.94
C LYS A 59 -4.42 11.59 9.83
N ARG A 60 -3.69 10.52 10.19
CA ARG A 60 -3.22 9.50 9.25
C ARG A 60 -4.38 8.81 8.53
N GLU A 61 -5.39 8.35 9.26
CA GLU A 61 -6.58 7.69 8.70
C GLU A 61 -7.38 8.61 7.76
N GLN A 62 -7.38 9.94 8.02
CA GLN A 62 -7.98 10.97 7.17
C GLN A 62 -7.14 11.34 5.94
N GLY A 63 -5.92 10.82 5.81
CA GLY A 63 -4.97 11.21 4.75
C GLY A 63 -4.23 12.54 5.00
N ASN A 64 -4.38 13.14 6.18
CA ASN A 64 -3.64 14.33 6.61
C ASN A 64 -2.25 13.94 7.14
N ILE A 65 -1.39 13.44 6.24
CA ILE A 65 -0.13 12.76 6.56
C ILE A 65 0.87 13.69 7.27
N GLU A 66 1.05 14.92 6.79
CA GLU A 66 2.00 15.88 7.35
C GLU A 66 1.66 16.24 8.79
N GLU A 67 0.37 16.42 9.07
CA GLU A 67 -0.12 16.72 10.40
C GLU A 67 0.07 15.52 11.34
N ALA A 68 -0.19 14.30 10.86
CA ALA A 68 0.06 13.09 11.62
C ALA A 68 1.54 12.98 12.03
N VAL A 69 2.48 13.20 11.09
CA VAL A 69 3.92 13.20 11.38
C VAL A 69 4.28 14.24 12.45
N ARG A 70 3.75 15.46 12.35
CA ARG A 70 3.98 16.52 13.34
C ARG A 70 3.53 16.11 14.74
N LEU A 71 2.32 15.55 14.83
CA LEU A 71 1.74 15.12 16.10
C LEU A 71 2.49 13.94 16.72
N TYR A 72 2.90 12.93 15.92
CA TYR A 72 3.72 11.84 16.44
C TYR A 72 5.08 12.32 16.94
N ARG A 73 5.75 13.24 16.22
CA ARG A 73 7.01 13.82 16.68
C ARG A 73 6.84 14.54 18.01
N LYS A 74 5.77 15.34 18.16
CA LYS A 74 5.45 16.00 19.42
C LYS A 74 5.14 15.00 20.54
N ALA A 75 4.48 13.88 20.24
CA ALA A 75 4.25 12.82 21.22
C ALA A 75 5.57 12.20 21.71
N LEU A 76 6.53 12.00 20.81
CA LEU A 76 7.86 11.47 21.11
C LEU A 76 8.79 12.49 21.79
N GLU A 77 8.60 13.79 21.56
CA GLU A 77 9.28 14.85 22.34
C GLU A 77 8.87 14.80 23.82
N VAL A 78 7.59 14.49 24.10
CA VAL A 78 7.08 14.34 25.46
C VAL A 78 7.48 12.99 26.06
N CYS A 79 7.33 11.91 25.30
CA CYS A 79 7.62 10.55 25.75
C CYS A 79 8.52 9.81 24.73
N PRO A 80 9.86 9.95 24.87
CA PRO A 80 10.80 9.32 23.93
C PRO A 80 10.79 7.78 23.98
N GLU A 81 10.55 7.19 25.15
CA GLU A 81 10.54 5.73 25.35
C GLU A 81 9.18 5.11 25.01
N TRP A 82 8.52 5.58 23.94
CA TRP A 82 7.21 5.07 23.52
C TRP A 82 7.26 4.27 22.23
N ALA A 83 7.42 2.95 22.36
CA ALA A 83 7.58 2.04 21.24
C ALA A 83 6.43 2.12 20.20
N ALA A 84 5.17 2.23 20.64
CA ALA A 84 4.03 2.31 19.73
C ALA A 84 4.03 3.61 18.91
N ALA A 85 4.39 4.75 19.50
CA ALA A 85 4.49 6.02 18.78
C ALA A 85 5.64 6.00 17.76
N HIS A 86 6.79 5.40 18.12
CA HIS A 86 7.88 5.16 17.17
C HIS A 86 7.43 4.30 15.98
N SER A 87 6.75 3.17 16.23
CA SER A 87 6.23 2.29 15.19
C SER A 87 5.19 2.98 14.29
N ASN A 88 4.28 3.77 14.87
CA ASN A 88 3.29 4.52 14.12
C ASN A 88 3.92 5.59 13.22
N LEU A 89 4.88 6.36 13.75
CA LEU A 89 5.62 7.36 12.98
C LEU A 89 6.41 6.68 11.84
N ALA A 90 7.07 5.57 12.12
CA ALA A 90 7.81 4.80 11.12
C ALA A 90 6.91 4.34 9.97
N SER A 91 5.70 3.85 10.27
CA SER A 91 4.72 3.44 9.26
C SER A 91 4.31 4.60 8.34
N VAL A 92 4.13 5.80 8.89
CA VAL A 92 3.82 6.99 8.08
C VAL A 92 5.01 7.43 7.24
N LEU A 93 6.22 7.41 7.79
CA LEU A 93 7.45 7.73 7.05
C LEU A 93 7.70 6.74 5.91
N GLN A 94 7.39 5.46 6.13
CA GLN A 94 7.43 4.42 5.09
C GLN A 94 6.46 4.75 3.95
N GLN A 95 5.22 5.14 4.25
CA GLN A 95 4.23 5.55 3.24
C GLN A 95 4.69 6.78 2.43
N GLN A 96 5.47 7.69 3.05
CA GLN A 96 6.09 8.83 2.36
C GLN A 96 7.34 8.45 1.54
N GLY A 97 7.75 7.18 1.53
CA GLY A 97 8.98 6.72 0.88
C GLY A 97 10.28 7.06 1.62
N LYS A 98 10.18 7.57 2.86
CA LYS A 98 11.34 7.90 3.71
C LYS A 98 11.82 6.66 4.46
N LEU A 99 12.23 5.64 3.71
CA LEU A 99 12.50 4.29 4.20
C LEU A 99 13.61 4.24 5.27
N GLN A 100 14.65 5.08 5.13
CA GLN A 100 15.74 5.15 6.11
C GLN A 100 15.28 5.71 7.46
N GLU A 101 14.49 6.79 7.46
CA GLU A 101 13.93 7.36 8.68
C GLU A 101 12.95 6.38 9.34
N ALA A 102 12.11 5.70 8.54
CA ALA A 102 11.22 4.65 9.04
C ALA A 102 11.99 3.53 9.74
N LEU A 103 13.08 3.04 9.13
CA LEU A 103 13.94 2.01 9.70
C LEU A 103 14.56 2.43 11.03
N MET A 104 14.99 3.69 11.17
CA MET A 104 15.50 4.23 12.45
C MET A 104 14.44 4.17 13.54
N HIS A 105 13.21 4.62 13.25
CA HIS A 105 12.13 4.60 14.23
C HIS A 105 11.66 3.18 14.59
N TYR A 106 11.61 2.24 13.63
CA TYR A 106 11.33 0.84 13.96
C TYR A 106 12.40 0.20 14.84
N LYS A 107 13.68 0.46 14.56
CA LYS A 107 14.79 0.00 15.42
C LYS A 107 14.64 0.53 16.85
N GLU A 108 14.23 1.78 17.00
CA GLU A 108 14.00 2.38 18.31
C GLU A 108 12.79 1.76 19.03
N ALA A 109 11.67 1.53 18.32
CA ALA A 109 10.53 0.80 18.86
C ALA A 109 10.91 -0.61 19.37
N ILE A 110 11.76 -1.31 18.63
CA ILE A 110 12.28 -2.64 19.00
C ILE A 110 13.27 -2.55 20.16
N ARG A 111 14.11 -1.51 20.24
CA ARG A 111 15.02 -1.27 21.36
C ARG A 111 14.23 -1.08 22.66
N ILE A 112 13.17 -0.28 22.61
CA ILE A 112 12.29 0.00 23.75
C ILE A 112 11.48 -1.25 24.12
N SER A 113 10.93 -1.96 23.13
CA SER A 113 10.12 -3.17 23.33
C SER A 113 10.59 -4.32 22.42
N PRO A 114 11.55 -5.14 22.88
CA PRO A 114 12.09 -6.27 22.11
C PRO A 114 11.10 -7.39 21.79
N THR A 115 9.90 -7.34 22.38
CA THR A 115 8.79 -8.28 22.15
C THR A 115 7.67 -7.66 21.31
N PHE A 116 7.92 -6.55 20.62
CA PHE A 116 6.93 -5.89 19.78
C PHE A 116 6.85 -6.52 18.38
N ALA A 117 6.07 -7.58 18.24
CA ALA A 117 5.96 -8.36 17.00
C ALA A 117 5.57 -7.51 15.78
N ASP A 118 4.62 -6.59 15.91
CA ASP A 118 4.20 -5.70 14.82
C ASP A 118 5.34 -4.80 14.31
N ALA A 119 6.17 -4.28 15.22
CA ALA A 119 7.32 -3.47 14.82
C ALA A 119 8.35 -4.27 14.01
N TYR A 120 8.60 -5.54 14.38
CA TYR A 120 9.43 -6.43 13.57
C TYR A 120 8.81 -6.69 12.19
N SER A 121 7.51 -7.02 12.12
CA SER A 121 6.83 -7.26 10.84
C SER A 121 6.88 -6.02 9.93
N ASN A 122 6.56 -4.85 10.47
CA ASN A 122 6.57 -3.61 9.71
C ASN A 122 7.99 -3.18 9.28
N MET A 123 9.00 -3.39 10.13
CA MET A 123 10.40 -3.21 9.75
C MET A 123 10.80 -4.15 8.62
N GLY A 124 10.34 -5.40 8.66
CA GLY A 124 10.55 -6.38 7.59
C GLY A 124 9.96 -5.92 6.26
N ASN A 125 8.78 -5.30 6.26
CA ASN A 125 8.17 -4.73 5.05
C ASN A 125 9.04 -3.60 4.49
N THR A 126 9.53 -2.71 5.35
CA THR A 126 10.42 -1.60 4.95
C THR A 126 11.73 -2.14 4.35
N LEU A 127 12.35 -3.15 4.97
CA LEU A 127 13.57 -3.78 4.46
C LEU A 127 13.34 -4.48 3.11
N LYS A 128 12.18 -5.13 2.93
CA LYS A 128 11.78 -5.72 1.65
C LYS A 128 11.67 -4.66 0.55
N GLU A 129 11.06 -3.51 0.84
CA GLU A 129 10.98 -2.38 -0.10
C GLU A 129 12.37 -1.83 -0.47
N MET A 130 13.30 -1.86 0.49
CA MET A 130 14.71 -1.52 0.28
C MET A 130 15.52 -2.62 -0.41
N GLN A 131 14.89 -3.73 -0.81
CA GLN A 131 15.52 -4.92 -1.39
C GLN A 131 16.47 -5.68 -0.46
N ASP A 132 16.47 -5.39 0.85
CA ASP A 132 17.16 -6.19 1.86
C ASP A 132 16.30 -7.39 2.28
N VAL A 133 16.31 -8.41 1.43
CA VAL A 133 15.52 -9.63 1.61
C VAL A 133 15.97 -10.42 2.85
N GLN A 134 17.26 -10.43 3.16
CA GLN A 134 17.79 -11.17 4.30
C GLN A 134 17.39 -10.52 5.62
N GLY A 135 17.48 -9.19 5.71
CA GLY A 135 17.00 -8.44 6.86
C GLY A 135 15.49 -8.62 7.07
N ALA A 136 14.71 -8.58 5.99
CA ALA A 136 13.25 -8.81 6.05
C ALA A 136 12.91 -10.22 6.56
N LEU A 137 13.61 -11.25 6.09
CA LEU A 137 13.43 -12.64 6.54
C LEU A 137 13.66 -12.79 8.05
N GLN A 138 14.74 -12.20 8.57
CA GLN A 138 15.05 -12.22 10.00
C GLN A 138 13.95 -11.53 10.83
N CYS A 139 13.45 -10.40 10.32
CA CYS A 139 12.39 -9.65 10.98
C CYS A 139 11.08 -10.45 11.07
N TYR A 140 10.60 -11.04 9.97
CA TYR A 140 9.39 -11.85 9.99
C TYR A 140 9.55 -13.10 10.86
N THR A 141 10.71 -13.76 10.78
CA THR A 141 11.00 -14.92 11.63
C THR A 141 10.93 -14.53 13.10
N ARG A 142 11.50 -13.37 13.47
CA ARG A 142 11.44 -12.87 14.85
C ARG A 142 10.03 -12.49 15.28
N ALA A 143 9.24 -11.86 14.41
CA ALA A 143 7.84 -11.55 14.67
C ALA A 143 7.02 -12.82 14.96
N ILE A 144 7.25 -13.90 14.21
CA ILE A 144 6.60 -15.21 14.40
C ILE A 144 7.08 -15.89 15.68
N GLN A 145 8.37 -15.79 16.04
CA GLN A 145 8.88 -16.34 17.31
C GLN A 145 8.23 -15.66 18.51
N ILE A 146 8.01 -14.34 18.44
CA ILE A 146 7.36 -13.56 19.50
C ILE A 146 5.86 -13.85 19.54
N ASN A 147 5.21 -13.86 18.38
CA ASN A 147 3.78 -14.16 18.24
C ASN A 147 3.55 -15.24 17.16
N PRO A 148 3.49 -16.52 17.55
CA PRO A 148 3.26 -17.62 16.60
C PRO A 148 1.92 -17.55 15.86
N ALA A 149 0.93 -16.84 16.41
CA ALA A 149 -0.40 -16.65 15.81
C ALA A 149 -0.47 -15.44 14.86
N PHE A 150 0.66 -14.82 14.51
CA PHE A 150 0.70 -13.63 13.67
C PHE A 150 0.55 -13.97 12.18
N ALA A 151 -0.71 -14.05 11.70
CA ALA A 151 -1.04 -14.45 10.33
C ALA A 151 -0.34 -13.59 9.25
N ASP A 152 -0.30 -12.26 9.43
CA ASP A 152 0.33 -11.36 8.46
C ASP A 152 1.85 -11.60 8.35
N ALA A 153 2.54 -11.88 9.46
CA ALA A 153 3.96 -12.23 9.43
C ALA A 153 4.24 -13.56 8.70
N HIS A 154 3.38 -14.57 8.89
CA HIS A 154 3.45 -15.83 8.11
C HIS A 154 3.24 -15.59 6.61
N SER A 155 2.28 -14.73 6.24
CA SER A 155 2.02 -14.37 4.83
C SER A 155 3.18 -13.60 4.20
N ASN A 156 3.79 -12.67 4.94
CA ASN A 156 4.95 -11.91 4.48
C ASN A 156 6.20 -12.80 4.33
N LEU A 157 6.41 -13.72 5.27
CA LEU A 157 7.46 -14.74 5.19
C LEU A 157 7.27 -15.65 3.97
N ALA A 158 6.02 -16.11 3.75
CA ALA A 158 5.66 -16.91 2.58
C ALA A 158 5.94 -16.17 1.26
N SER A 159 5.67 -14.87 1.21
CA SER A 159 5.98 -14.05 0.03
C SER A 159 7.48 -14.00 -0.26
N ILE A 160 8.33 -13.91 0.76
CA ILE A 160 9.79 -13.97 0.56
C ILE A 160 10.19 -15.33 0.01
N HIS A 161 9.73 -16.43 0.61
CA HIS A 161 10.03 -17.77 0.12
C HIS A 161 9.59 -17.97 -1.33
N LYS A 162 8.40 -17.49 -1.69
CA LYS A 162 7.90 -17.49 -3.07
C LYS A 162 8.85 -16.73 -4.00
N ASP A 163 9.22 -15.50 -3.65
CA ASP A 163 10.07 -14.64 -4.47
C ASP A 163 11.51 -15.17 -4.59
N SER A 164 11.96 -15.99 -3.64
CA SER A 164 13.24 -16.72 -3.63
C SER A 164 13.18 -18.09 -4.33
N GLY A 165 12.01 -18.55 -4.77
CA GLY A 165 11.83 -19.86 -5.42
C GLY A 165 11.61 -21.04 -4.49
N ASN A 166 11.56 -20.83 -3.17
CA ASN A 166 11.28 -21.84 -2.15
C ASN A 166 9.76 -22.05 -2.03
N ILE A 167 9.15 -22.57 -3.11
CA ILE A 167 7.69 -22.68 -3.23
C ILE A 167 7.05 -23.60 -2.18
N PRO A 168 7.63 -24.75 -1.81
CA PRO A 168 7.07 -25.61 -0.76
C PRO A 168 6.94 -24.90 0.60
N GLU A 169 7.96 -24.14 1.01
CA GLU A 169 7.99 -23.36 2.25
C GLU A 169 6.97 -22.21 2.21
N ALA A 170 6.82 -21.58 1.04
CA ALA A 170 5.79 -20.56 0.82
C ALA A 170 4.38 -21.14 0.99
N ILE A 171 4.10 -22.32 0.40
CA ILE A 171 2.81 -23.00 0.54
C ILE A 171 2.52 -23.32 2.01
N ALA A 172 3.48 -23.89 2.74
CA ALA A 172 3.32 -24.22 4.16
C ALA A 172 3.02 -22.96 5.01
N SER A 173 3.74 -21.87 4.75
CA SER A 173 3.56 -20.60 5.46
C SER A 173 2.21 -19.94 5.13
N TYR A 174 1.79 -19.93 3.85
CA TYR A 174 0.47 -19.42 3.47
C TYR A 174 -0.68 -20.25 4.05
N ARG A 175 -0.56 -21.59 4.07
CA ARG A 175 -1.54 -22.46 4.74
C ARG A 175 -1.65 -22.14 6.23
N THR A 176 -0.53 -21.87 6.88
CA THR A 176 -0.51 -21.46 8.30
C THR A 176 -1.19 -20.11 8.49
N ALA A 177 -0.89 -19.12 7.65
CA ALA A 177 -1.55 -17.81 7.68
C ALA A 177 -3.07 -17.93 7.52
N LEU A 178 -3.54 -18.75 6.58
CA LEU A 178 -4.97 -18.98 6.32
C LEU A 178 -5.66 -19.80 7.42
N LYS A 179 -4.92 -20.69 8.11
CA LYS A 179 -5.44 -21.39 9.30
C LYS A 179 -5.68 -20.42 10.46
N LEU A 180 -4.78 -19.46 10.64
CA LEU A 180 -4.87 -18.43 11.68
C LEU A 180 -5.93 -17.36 11.33
N LYS A 181 -6.02 -16.99 10.05
CA LYS A 181 -6.94 -15.98 9.52
C LYS A 181 -7.57 -16.48 8.21
N PRO A 182 -8.75 -17.14 8.28
CA PRO A 182 -9.42 -17.69 7.10
C PRO A 182 -9.87 -16.64 6.07
N ASP A 183 -10.24 -15.45 6.53
CA ASP A 183 -10.54 -14.29 5.69
C ASP A 183 -9.26 -13.47 5.43
N PHE A 184 -8.39 -14.02 4.57
CA PHE A 184 -7.15 -13.37 4.17
C PHE A 184 -6.94 -13.45 2.65
N PRO A 185 -7.56 -12.52 1.89
CA PRO A 185 -7.50 -12.49 0.42
C PRO A 185 -6.09 -12.57 -0.17
N ASP A 186 -5.13 -11.80 0.36
CA ASP A 186 -3.76 -11.77 -0.16
C ASP A 186 -3.04 -13.11 0.02
N ALA A 187 -3.17 -13.72 1.20
CA ALA A 187 -2.60 -15.04 1.46
C ALA A 187 -3.26 -16.12 0.58
N TYR A 188 -4.58 -16.02 0.37
CA TYR A 188 -5.32 -16.98 -0.46
C TYR A 188 -4.91 -16.91 -1.94
N CYS A 189 -4.88 -15.70 -2.52
CA CYS A 189 -4.50 -15.51 -3.92
C CYS A 189 -3.03 -15.88 -4.17
N ASN A 190 -2.13 -15.57 -3.22
CA ASN A 190 -0.73 -16.00 -3.33
C ASN A 190 -0.56 -17.51 -3.16
N LEU A 191 -1.31 -18.16 -2.26
CA LEU A 191 -1.32 -19.63 -2.17
C LEU A 191 -1.81 -20.25 -3.48
N ALA A 192 -2.89 -19.74 -4.06
CA ALA A 192 -3.41 -20.23 -5.33
C ALA A 192 -2.37 -20.13 -6.45
N HIS A 193 -1.60 -19.03 -6.48
CA HIS A 193 -0.48 -18.88 -7.42
C HIS A 193 0.63 -19.91 -7.16
N CYS A 194 1.06 -20.10 -5.91
CA CYS A 194 2.07 -21.11 -5.56
C CYS A 194 1.63 -22.53 -5.95
N LEU A 195 0.36 -22.87 -5.77
CA LEU A 195 -0.20 -24.17 -6.16
C LEU A 195 -0.19 -24.36 -7.68
N GLN A 196 -0.44 -23.30 -8.47
CA GLN A 196 -0.28 -23.35 -9.93
C GLN A 196 1.18 -23.59 -10.34
N ILE A 197 2.15 -22.96 -9.65
CA ILE A 197 3.59 -23.14 -9.94
C ILE A 197 4.01 -24.61 -9.77
N VAL A 198 3.51 -25.29 -8.72
CA VAL A 198 3.83 -26.70 -8.47
C VAL A 198 2.88 -27.67 -9.18
N CYS A 199 2.02 -27.17 -10.08
CA CYS A 199 1.03 -27.97 -10.80
C CYS A 199 0.09 -28.77 -9.89
N ASP A 200 -0.25 -28.24 -8.71
CA ASP A 200 -1.25 -28.83 -7.83
C ASP A 200 -2.65 -28.42 -8.27
N TRP A 201 -3.29 -29.31 -9.03
CA TRP A 201 -4.64 -29.14 -9.58
C TRP A 201 -5.75 -29.65 -8.65
N THR A 202 -5.41 -30.11 -7.45
CA THR A 202 -6.39 -30.55 -6.45
C THR A 202 -7.33 -29.39 -6.14
N GLU A 203 -8.65 -29.62 -6.14
CA GLU A 203 -9.67 -28.59 -5.86
C GLU A 203 -9.55 -27.32 -6.73
N TYR A 204 -8.99 -27.42 -7.95
CA TYR A 204 -8.74 -26.27 -8.82
C TYR A 204 -9.99 -25.44 -9.08
N ASP A 205 -11.11 -26.08 -9.45
CA ASP A 205 -12.34 -25.36 -9.82
C ASP A 205 -12.93 -24.58 -8.63
N GLU A 206 -12.94 -25.19 -7.44
CA GLU A 206 -13.39 -24.52 -6.21
C GLU A 206 -12.47 -23.36 -5.83
N ARG A 207 -11.16 -23.58 -5.95
CA ARG A 207 -10.15 -22.55 -5.69
C ARG A 207 -10.28 -21.36 -6.63
N MET A 208 -10.47 -21.60 -7.92
CA MET A 208 -10.65 -20.53 -8.89
C MET A 208 -11.97 -19.79 -8.69
N LYS A 209 -13.08 -20.48 -8.40
CA LYS A 209 -14.37 -19.85 -8.06
C LYS A 209 -14.23 -18.90 -6.87
N LYS A 210 -13.56 -19.35 -5.81
CA LYS A 210 -13.31 -18.51 -4.63
C LYS A 210 -12.39 -17.33 -4.93
N LEU A 211 -11.32 -17.53 -5.71
CA LEU A 211 -10.43 -16.44 -6.16
C LEU A 211 -11.19 -15.37 -6.94
N VAL A 212 -12.03 -15.77 -7.90
CA VAL A 212 -12.86 -14.84 -8.69
C VAL A 212 -13.82 -14.08 -7.79
N SER A 213 -14.45 -14.76 -6.81
CA SER A 213 -15.34 -14.11 -5.84
C SER A 213 -14.62 -13.09 -4.96
N ILE A 214 -13.39 -13.38 -4.52
CA ILE A 214 -12.56 -12.45 -3.74
C ILE A 214 -12.25 -11.20 -4.56
N VAL A 215 -11.82 -11.38 -5.81
CA VAL A 215 -11.50 -10.26 -6.71
C VAL A 215 -12.73 -9.41 -7.00
N ALA A 216 -13.89 -10.03 -7.23
CA ALA A 216 -15.15 -9.31 -7.44
C ALA A 216 -15.51 -8.44 -6.23
N ASP A 217 -15.49 -9.01 -5.02
CA ASP A 217 -15.76 -8.28 -3.77
C ASP A 217 -14.81 -7.10 -3.56
N GLN A 218 -13.50 -7.30 -3.84
CA GLN A 218 -12.50 -6.24 -3.71
C GLN A 218 -12.75 -5.09 -4.70
N LEU A 219 -13.06 -5.41 -5.95
CA LEU A 219 -13.34 -4.41 -6.97
C LEU A 219 -14.62 -3.62 -6.67
N GLU A 220 -15.69 -4.30 -6.23
CA GLU A 220 -16.95 -3.67 -5.81
C GLU A 220 -16.73 -2.71 -4.63
N LYS A 221 -15.89 -3.09 -3.66
CA LYS A 221 -15.54 -2.26 -2.51
C LYS A 221 -14.47 -1.20 -2.80
N ASN A 222 -14.13 -0.98 -4.06
CA ASN A 222 -13.12 0.00 -4.48
C ASN A 222 -11.74 -0.24 -3.82
N ARG A 223 -11.43 -1.50 -3.50
CA ARG A 223 -10.15 -1.92 -2.90
C ARG A 223 -9.16 -2.36 -3.98
N LEU A 224 -7.88 -2.26 -3.68
CA LEU A 224 -6.83 -2.84 -4.52
C LEU A 224 -6.99 -4.37 -4.55
N PRO A 225 -7.11 -5.00 -5.73
CA PRO A 225 -7.23 -6.45 -5.81
C PRO A 225 -5.95 -7.17 -5.37
N SER A 226 -6.10 -8.25 -4.61
CA SER A 226 -5.00 -9.13 -4.20
C SER A 226 -4.31 -9.86 -5.37
N VAL A 227 -4.98 -9.90 -6.52
CA VAL A 227 -4.43 -10.42 -7.77
C VAL A 227 -3.73 -9.28 -8.52
N HIS A 228 -2.43 -9.44 -8.77
CA HIS A 228 -1.70 -8.54 -9.66
C HIS A 228 -2.18 -8.68 -11.11
N PRO A 229 -2.11 -7.59 -11.92
CA PRO A 229 -2.55 -7.63 -13.32
C PRO A 229 -1.89 -8.74 -14.13
N HIS A 230 -0.60 -9.01 -13.93
CA HIS A 230 0.08 -10.10 -14.66
C HIS A 230 -0.44 -11.50 -14.27
N HIS A 231 -0.71 -11.74 -12.99
CA HIS A 231 -1.28 -13.01 -12.52
C HIS A 231 -2.73 -13.18 -12.99
N SER A 232 -3.47 -12.10 -13.24
CA SER A 232 -4.88 -12.16 -13.67
C SER A 232 -5.09 -12.91 -14.99
N MET A 233 -4.03 -13.05 -15.79
CA MET A 233 -4.03 -13.82 -17.03
C MET A 233 -4.06 -15.34 -16.79
N LEU A 234 -3.58 -15.80 -15.63
CA LEU A 234 -3.53 -17.21 -15.24
C LEU A 234 -4.84 -17.71 -14.61
N TYR A 235 -5.82 -16.82 -14.44
CA TYR A 235 -7.07 -17.12 -13.76
C TYR A 235 -8.25 -16.97 -14.74
N PRO A 236 -9.37 -17.67 -14.49
CA PRO A 236 -10.58 -17.59 -15.31
C PRO A 236 -11.37 -16.30 -15.01
N LEU A 237 -10.70 -15.16 -15.15
CA LEU A 237 -11.27 -13.82 -15.03
C LEU A 237 -11.73 -13.32 -16.40
N SER A 238 -12.85 -12.59 -16.43
CA SER A 238 -13.32 -11.92 -17.66
C SER A 238 -12.36 -10.79 -18.07
N HIS A 239 -12.39 -10.38 -19.34
CA HIS A 239 -11.63 -9.23 -19.82
C HIS A 239 -11.95 -7.95 -19.02
N GLY A 240 -13.22 -7.77 -18.63
CA GLY A 240 -13.66 -6.67 -17.76
C GLY A 240 -12.95 -6.69 -16.41
N PHE A 241 -12.85 -7.84 -15.74
CA PHE A 241 -12.10 -7.93 -14.48
C PHE A 241 -10.61 -7.68 -14.67
N ARG A 242 -9.98 -8.21 -15.73
CA ARG A 242 -8.56 -7.96 -16.01
C ARG A 242 -8.27 -6.47 -16.21
N LYS A 243 -9.13 -5.78 -16.96
CA LYS A 243 -9.05 -4.33 -17.16
C LYS A 243 -9.22 -3.58 -15.84
N ALA A 244 -10.26 -3.91 -15.05
CA ALA A 244 -10.50 -3.26 -13.76
C ALA A 244 -9.35 -3.48 -12.77
N ILE A 245 -8.74 -4.67 -12.74
CA ILE A 245 -7.53 -4.94 -11.94
C ILE A 245 -6.39 -4.03 -12.40
N ALA A 246 -6.12 -3.96 -13.71
CA ALA A 246 -5.07 -3.11 -14.27
C ALA A 246 -5.30 -1.62 -13.94
N GLU A 247 -6.55 -1.13 -14.06
CA GLU A 247 -6.94 0.23 -13.70
C GLU A 247 -6.67 0.55 -12.22
N ARG A 248 -7.01 -0.37 -11.30
CA ARG A 248 -6.73 -0.19 -9.87
C ARG A 248 -5.25 -0.09 -9.57
N HIS A 249 -4.43 -0.93 -10.19
CA HIS A 249 -2.98 -0.89 -10.02
C HIS A 249 -2.36 0.36 -10.68
N GLY A 250 -2.92 0.83 -11.80
CA GLY A 250 -2.54 2.10 -12.43
C GLY A 250 -2.85 3.30 -11.54
N ASN A 251 -4.04 3.35 -10.95
CA ASN A 251 -4.43 4.40 -10.01
C ASN A 251 -3.56 4.39 -8.75
N LEU A 252 -3.18 3.22 -8.24
CA LEU A 252 -2.23 3.13 -7.13
C LEU A 252 -0.89 3.81 -7.46
N CYS A 253 -0.39 3.70 -8.70
CA CYS A 253 0.81 4.43 -9.11
C CYS A 253 0.61 5.95 -9.05
N LEU A 254 -0.55 6.46 -9.47
CA LEU A 254 -0.89 7.88 -9.36
C LEU A 254 -0.96 8.32 -7.88
N ASP A 255 -1.57 7.52 -7.02
CA ASP A 255 -1.67 7.82 -5.58
C ASP A 255 -0.28 7.94 -4.94
N LYS A 256 0.64 7.01 -5.26
CA LYS A 256 2.03 7.08 -4.79
C LYS A 256 2.75 8.36 -5.23
N ILE A 257 2.50 8.83 -6.46
CA ILE A 257 3.10 10.05 -7.01
C ILE A 257 2.56 11.28 -6.28
N ASN A 258 1.25 11.30 -6.07
CA ASN A 258 0.56 12.39 -5.38
C ASN A 258 1.09 12.56 -3.95
N VAL A 259 1.37 11.45 -3.24
CA VAL A 259 1.98 11.47 -1.90
C VAL A 259 3.37 12.12 -1.89
N LEU A 260 4.11 12.08 -3.01
CA LEU A 260 5.40 12.74 -3.13
C LEU A 260 5.29 14.25 -3.42
N HIS A 261 4.08 14.79 -3.54
CA HIS A 261 3.80 16.18 -3.92
C HIS A 261 4.50 16.59 -5.22
N LYS A 262 4.62 15.64 -6.17
CA LYS A 262 5.21 15.86 -7.49
C LYS A 262 4.11 15.80 -8.55
N PRO A 263 3.66 16.94 -9.09
CA PRO A 263 2.66 16.92 -10.16
C PRO A 263 3.25 16.25 -11.42
N PRO A 264 2.43 15.58 -12.24
CA PRO A 264 2.86 15.10 -13.55
C PRO A 264 3.37 16.25 -14.42
N TYR A 265 4.33 15.98 -15.30
CA TYR A 265 4.79 16.95 -16.28
C TYR A 265 3.66 17.25 -17.28
N GLU A 266 3.41 18.53 -17.51
CA GLU A 266 2.44 18.99 -18.49
C GLU A 266 3.12 19.23 -19.84
N HIS A 267 2.57 18.61 -20.89
CA HIS A 267 3.03 18.80 -22.26
C HIS A 267 1.94 19.52 -23.05
N PRO A 268 2.23 20.66 -23.70
CA PRO A 268 1.24 21.37 -24.48
C PRO A 268 0.77 20.50 -25.65
N LYS A 269 -0.54 20.23 -25.70
CA LYS A 269 -1.19 19.57 -26.85
C LYS A 269 -1.54 20.54 -27.98
N ASP A 270 -1.10 21.79 -27.89
CA ASP A 270 -1.49 22.87 -28.78
C ASP A 270 -0.80 22.69 -30.15
N LEU A 271 -1.43 21.88 -31.00
CA LEU A 271 -1.20 21.88 -32.43
C LEU A 271 -1.82 23.14 -33.01
N LYS A 272 -1.27 24.33 -32.71
CA LYS A 272 -1.60 25.52 -33.51
C LYS A 272 -1.38 25.13 -34.97
N LEU A 273 -2.45 25.19 -35.75
CA LEU A 273 -2.46 24.94 -37.20
C LEU A 273 -1.33 25.78 -37.82
N SER A 274 -0.16 25.18 -38.02
CA SER A 274 0.87 25.78 -38.86
C SER A 274 0.33 25.74 -40.27
N ASP A 275 -0.01 26.92 -40.83
CA ASP A 275 -0.57 27.19 -42.16
C ASP A 275 -0.32 26.10 -43.22
N GLY A 276 -1.04 24.97 -43.12
CA GLY A 276 -0.98 23.86 -44.07
C GLY A 276 0.29 22.99 -44.10
N ARG A 277 1.18 22.98 -43.10
CA ARG A 277 2.31 22.00 -43.08
C ARG A 277 2.34 21.16 -41.81
N LEU A 278 2.18 19.84 -41.96
CA LEU A 278 2.55 18.86 -40.94
C LEU A 278 4.07 18.96 -40.71
N ARG A 279 4.51 19.38 -39.53
CA ARG A 279 5.90 19.17 -39.12
C ARG A 279 6.02 17.77 -38.54
N VAL A 280 6.43 16.81 -39.37
CA VAL A 280 6.94 15.52 -38.91
C VAL A 280 8.46 15.59 -39.01
N GLY A 281 9.10 15.77 -37.87
CA GLY A 281 10.55 15.89 -37.77
C GLY A 281 10.93 16.91 -36.71
N TYR A 282 11.20 16.42 -35.52
CA TYR A 282 12.02 17.16 -34.56
C TYR A 282 13.02 16.20 -33.94
N VAL A 283 14.30 16.50 -34.16
CA VAL A 283 15.40 15.98 -33.34
C VAL A 283 15.43 16.91 -32.14
N SER A 284 15.11 16.39 -30.96
CA SER A 284 15.21 17.14 -29.71
C SER A 284 16.65 17.62 -29.55
N SER A 285 16.81 18.94 -29.47
CA SER A 285 18.10 19.58 -29.17
C SER A 285 18.40 19.62 -27.66
N ASP A 286 17.53 19.02 -26.84
CA ASP A 286 17.53 19.11 -25.38
C ASP A 286 17.47 17.73 -24.66
N ASP A 287 17.77 16.63 -25.36
CA ASP A 287 17.69 15.24 -24.84
C ASP A 287 16.32 14.85 -24.27
N GLY A 288 15.25 15.58 -24.62
CA GLY A 288 13.88 15.31 -24.22
C GLY A 288 13.30 14.05 -24.85
N ILE A 289 12.79 13.13 -24.02
CA ILE A 289 12.14 11.90 -24.51
C ILE A 289 10.76 12.26 -25.07
N HIS A 290 10.55 12.08 -26.37
CA HIS A 290 9.25 12.32 -27.02
C HIS A 290 8.27 11.16 -26.84
N ILE A 291 8.77 9.94 -27.00
CA ILE A 291 8.00 8.70 -26.84
C ILE A 291 8.72 7.88 -25.79
N LEU A 292 8.11 7.72 -24.62
CA LEU A 292 8.60 6.82 -23.60
C LEU A 292 7.88 5.47 -23.70
N VAL A 293 8.65 4.39 -23.86
CA VAL A 293 8.09 3.05 -24.07
C VAL A 293 8.20 2.22 -22.79
N ASN A 294 7.07 1.71 -22.31
CA ASN A 294 6.99 0.79 -21.19
C ASN A 294 7.07 -0.66 -21.70
N MET A 295 8.16 -1.34 -21.36
CA MET A 295 8.38 -2.75 -21.70
C MET A 295 8.14 -3.70 -20.52
N ASN A 296 7.73 -3.19 -19.35
CA ASN A 296 7.58 -4.01 -18.15
C ASN A 296 6.11 -4.28 -17.80
N GLY A 297 5.22 -3.30 -17.98
CA GLY A 297 3.86 -3.35 -17.45
C GLY A 297 3.84 -3.72 -15.96
N TYR A 298 3.14 -4.78 -15.59
CA TYR A 298 3.00 -5.21 -14.19
C TYR A 298 3.86 -6.44 -13.82
N THR A 299 5.06 -6.51 -14.40
CA THR A 299 6.05 -7.56 -14.12
C THR A 299 7.00 -7.17 -12.98
N LYS A 300 7.81 -8.14 -12.52
CA LYS A 300 8.79 -7.93 -11.46
C LYS A 300 9.80 -6.84 -11.85
N GLY A 301 10.01 -5.87 -10.96
CA GLY A 301 10.95 -4.77 -11.16
C GLY A 301 10.37 -3.57 -11.93
N ALA A 302 9.11 -3.63 -12.36
CA ALA A 302 8.44 -2.49 -12.98
C ALA A 302 8.40 -1.27 -12.04
N ARG A 303 8.61 -0.07 -12.63
CA ARG A 303 8.51 1.22 -11.94
C ARG A 303 7.54 2.12 -12.70
N ASN A 304 6.27 1.74 -12.70
CA ASN A 304 5.22 2.44 -13.44
C ASN A 304 4.96 3.86 -12.89
N GLU A 305 5.43 4.15 -11.68
CA GLU A 305 5.49 5.50 -11.13
C GLU A 305 6.27 6.46 -12.07
N LEU A 306 7.31 6.00 -12.76
CA LEU A 306 8.03 6.84 -13.73
C LEU A 306 7.11 7.33 -14.86
N PHE A 307 6.20 6.48 -15.33
CA PHE A 307 5.24 6.81 -16.37
C PHE A 307 4.08 7.64 -15.81
N ALA A 308 3.70 7.44 -14.56
CA ALA A 308 2.69 8.24 -13.88
C ALA A 308 3.10 9.72 -13.75
N LEU A 309 4.41 10.01 -13.65
CA LEU A 309 4.94 11.39 -13.73
C LEU A 309 4.77 12.03 -15.12
N ARG A 310 4.48 11.25 -16.18
CA ARG A 310 4.39 11.70 -17.57
C ARG A 310 5.62 12.49 -18.08
N PRO A 311 6.88 12.03 -17.89
CA PRO A 311 8.07 12.74 -18.36
C PRO A 311 8.15 12.91 -19.88
N ALA A 312 7.35 12.16 -20.65
CA ALA A 312 7.22 12.29 -22.10
C ALA A 312 5.78 12.62 -22.51
N PRO A 313 5.58 13.37 -23.62
CA PRO A 313 4.25 13.71 -24.12
C PRO A 313 3.47 12.49 -24.62
N ILE A 314 4.18 11.48 -25.16
CA ILE A 314 3.60 10.21 -25.61
C ILE A 314 4.23 9.08 -24.81
N GLN A 315 3.40 8.21 -24.24
CA GLN A 315 3.84 7.01 -23.54
C GLN A 315 3.12 5.78 -24.07
N ALA A 316 3.87 4.76 -24.47
CA ALA A 316 3.32 3.57 -25.11
C ALA A 316 3.74 2.28 -24.40
N MET A 317 2.82 1.32 -24.28
CA MET A 317 3.11 -0.05 -23.85
C MET A 317 3.63 -0.87 -25.05
N TRP A 318 4.68 -1.67 -24.87
CA TRP A 318 5.20 -2.52 -25.96
C TRP A 318 5.90 -3.78 -25.47
N LEU A 319 5.59 -4.90 -26.13
CA LEU A 319 6.28 -6.19 -26.09
C LEU A 319 6.28 -6.91 -24.74
N GLY A 320 6.94 -6.38 -23.71
CA GLY A 320 7.27 -7.14 -22.50
C GLY A 320 6.14 -7.31 -21.48
N TYR A 321 4.93 -6.81 -21.79
CA TYR A 321 3.73 -7.08 -20.99
C TYR A 321 2.52 -7.38 -21.90
N PRO A 322 1.98 -8.61 -21.87
CA PRO A 322 0.93 -9.04 -22.78
C PRO A 322 -0.47 -8.67 -22.27
N GLY A 323 -0.70 -7.38 -22.01
CA GLY A 323 -2.00 -6.89 -21.54
C GLY A 323 -2.08 -5.37 -21.43
N THR A 324 -3.28 -4.88 -21.12
CA THR A 324 -3.50 -3.44 -20.88
C THR A 324 -2.83 -2.98 -19.60
N SER A 325 -2.28 -1.76 -19.60
CA SER A 325 -1.88 -1.09 -18.36
C SER A 325 -3.09 -0.69 -17.52
N GLY A 326 -4.26 -0.46 -18.12
CA GLY A 326 -5.41 0.16 -17.45
C GLY A 326 -5.14 1.57 -16.91
N ALA A 327 -3.96 2.14 -17.19
CA ALA A 327 -3.52 3.37 -16.56
C ALA A 327 -3.74 4.57 -17.48
N LEU A 328 -4.36 5.64 -16.97
CA LEU A 328 -4.62 6.88 -17.72
C LEU A 328 -3.35 7.61 -18.17
N PHE A 329 -2.19 7.29 -17.58
CA PHE A 329 -0.91 7.85 -17.98
C PHE A 329 -0.24 7.12 -19.15
N MET A 330 -0.78 5.98 -19.61
CA MET A 330 -0.32 5.30 -20.82
C MET A 330 -1.25 5.62 -21.98
N ASP A 331 -0.72 6.21 -23.05
CA ASP A 331 -1.53 6.72 -24.16
C ASP A 331 -1.84 5.65 -25.20
N TYR A 332 -0.88 4.75 -25.46
CA TYR A 332 -1.01 3.72 -26.50
C TYR A 332 -0.53 2.34 -26.04
N ILE A 333 -1.00 1.32 -26.73
CA ILE A 333 -0.40 -0.02 -26.74
C ILE A 333 0.01 -0.35 -28.18
N ILE A 334 1.27 -0.71 -28.37
CA ILE A 334 1.76 -1.17 -29.67
C ILE A 334 1.40 -2.65 -29.79
N THR A 335 0.48 -2.93 -30.71
CA THR A 335 -0.08 -4.26 -30.97
C THR A 335 -0.42 -4.38 -32.46
N ASP A 336 -1.02 -5.48 -32.86
CA ASP A 336 -1.41 -5.80 -34.23
C ASP A 336 -2.87 -6.26 -34.27
N GLN A 337 -3.43 -6.30 -35.48
CA GLN A 337 -4.84 -6.62 -35.71
C GLN A 337 -5.21 -8.04 -35.29
N GLU A 338 -4.26 -8.98 -35.36
CA GLU A 338 -4.51 -10.39 -34.99
C GLU A 338 -4.54 -10.56 -33.46
N THR A 339 -3.64 -9.86 -32.76
CA THR A 339 -3.52 -9.92 -31.30
C THR A 339 -4.59 -9.09 -30.59
N SER A 340 -4.89 -7.90 -31.11
CA SER A 340 -5.88 -6.96 -30.55
C SER A 340 -6.80 -6.43 -31.66
N PRO A 341 -7.79 -7.24 -32.10
CA PRO A 341 -8.74 -6.80 -33.12
C PRO A 341 -9.62 -5.67 -32.58
N ALA A 342 -10.24 -4.87 -33.46
CA ALA A 342 -10.93 -3.64 -33.05
C ALA A 342 -12.19 -3.88 -32.21
N GLU A 343 -12.71 -5.10 -32.21
CA GLU A 343 -13.93 -5.51 -31.52
C GLU A 343 -13.76 -5.81 -30.02
N VAL A 344 -12.52 -5.94 -29.51
CA VAL A 344 -12.21 -6.32 -28.11
C VAL A 344 -11.65 -5.18 -27.27
#